data_AF-A0A968BXD0-F1
#
_entry.id   AF-A0A968BXD0-F1
#
_cell.length_a   1.000
_cell.length_b   1.000
_cell.length_c   1.000
_cell.angle_alpha   90.00
_cell.angle_beta   90.00
_cell.angle_gamma   90.00
#
_symmetry.space_group_name_H-M   'P 1'
#
loop_
_entity.id
_entity.type
_entity.pdbx_description
1 polymer ?
#
loop_
_entity_poly.entity_id
_entity_poly.type
_entity_poly.pdbx_seq_one_letter_code
_entity_poly.pdbx_strand_id
1 'polypeptide(L)' 'LFIVSQANLGESGEGEFESTEVEGLSVSVERAEGDKCQRCWNFSTSVGTIGEAPGICSRCHENIA' A
#
# COMPACT_ATOMS: atom_id res chain seq x y z
N LEU A 1 -7.55 -2.15 8.02
CA LEU A 1 -8.17 -0.90 8.50
C LEU A 1 -8.55 0.03 7.35
N PHE A 2 -7.61 0.50 6.51
CA PHE A 2 -7.92 1.51 5.48
C PHE A 2 -8.22 0.98 4.08
N ILE A 3 -8.04 -0.33 3.84
CA ILE A 3 -8.31 -1.01 2.55
C ILE A 3 -7.55 -0.33 1.37
N VAL A 4 -6.32 0.08 1.64
CA VAL A 4 -5.36 0.61 0.66
C VAL A 4 -4.13 -0.31 0.58
N SER A 5 -3.34 -0.18 -0.49
CA SER A 5 -2.14 -1.01 -0.67
C SER A 5 -0.97 -0.60 0.23
N GLN A 6 -0.87 0.68 0.59
CA GLN A 6 0.15 1.22 1.47
C GLN A 6 -0.44 2.30 2.38
N ALA A 7 0.04 2.39 3.61
CA ALA A 7 -0.28 3.44 4.56
C ALA A 7 0.98 3.76 5.35
N ASN A 8 1.38 5.03 5.35
CA ASN A 8 2.55 5.54 6.05
C ASN A 8 2.09 6.54 7.11
N LEU A 9 2.78 6.57 8.25
CA LEU A 9 2.53 7.55 9.31
C LEU A 9 3.61 8.64 9.20
N GLY A 10 3.19 9.86 8.88
CA GLY A 10 4.04 11.05 8.87
C GLY A 10 3.89 11.91 10.13
N GLU A 11 4.49 13.10 10.13
CA GLU A 11 4.30 14.08 11.20
C GLU A 11 2.98 14.86 11.00
N SER A 12 2.43 15.40 12.10
CA SER A 12 1.17 16.15 12.06
C SER A 12 1.31 17.45 11.27
N GLY A 13 0.33 17.73 10.39
CA GLY A 13 0.27 18.96 9.59
C GLY A 13 1.07 18.91 8.27
N GLU A 14 1.64 17.75 7.91
CA GLU A 14 2.32 17.55 6.62
C GLU A 14 1.40 17.04 5.51
N GLY A 15 0.14 16.72 5.83
CA GLY A 15 -0.83 16.20 4.87
C GLY A 15 -1.41 17.30 3.96
N GLU A 16 -1.81 16.92 2.75
CA GLU A 16 -2.45 17.83 1.79
C GLU A 16 -3.87 18.24 2.22
N PHE A 17 -4.55 17.36 2.98
CA PHE A 17 -5.92 17.56 3.44
C PHE A 17 -5.99 17.51 4.96
N GLU A 18 -6.40 18.62 5.58
CA GLU A 18 -6.67 18.72 7.01
C GLU A 18 -8.07 18.18 7.35
N SER A 19 -8.18 17.46 8.48
CA SER A 19 -9.46 16.98 8.99
C SER A 19 -10.28 18.11 9.57
N THR A 20 -11.58 18.12 9.27
CA THR A 20 -12.54 19.05 9.89
C THR A 20 -13.11 18.54 11.22
N GLU A 21 -12.89 17.27 11.55
CA GLU A 21 -13.47 16.60 12.72
C GLU A 21 -12.43 16.28 13.80
N VAL A 22 -11.16 16.11 13.41
CA VAL A 22 -10.07 15.73 14.32
C VAL A 22 -8.94 16.74 14.22
N GLU A 23 -8.75 17.54 15.27
CA GLU A 23 -7.70 18.55 15.33
C GLU A 23 -6.30 17.92 15.23
N GLY A 24 -5.47 18.45 14.34
CA GLY A 24 -4.09 17.99 14.11
C GLY A 24 -3.96 16.72 13.23
N LEU A 25 -5.07 16.21 12.68
CA LEU A 25 -5.05 15.13 11.70
C LEU A 25 -5.05 15.68 10.27
N SER A 26 -3.98 15.37 9.54
CA SER A 26 -3.83 15.68 8.12
C SER A 26 -3.57 14.39 7.31
N VAL A 27 -4.02 14.32 6.06
CA VAL A 27 -3.86 13.15 5.18
C VAL A 27 -3.43 13.58 3.78
N SER A 28 -2.55 12.80 3.16
CA SER A 28 -2.25 12.87 1.73
C SER A 28 -2.63 11.54 1.05
N VAL A 29 -3.04 11.61 -0.22
CA VAL A 29 -3.41 10.42 -1.00
C VAL A 29 -2.60 10.38 -2.29
N GLU A 30 -1.82 9.32 -2.45
CA GLU A 30 -1.01 9.07 -3.63
C GLU A 30 -1.20 7.65 -4.16
N ARG A 31 -0.72 7.41 -5.39
CA ARG A 31 -0.70 6.05 -5.94
C ARG A 31 0.36 5.23 -5.21
N ALA A 32 -0.05 4.07 -4.72
CA ALA A 32 0.87 3.11 -4.13
C ALA A 32 1.94 2.65 -5.13
N GLU A 33 3.13 2.37 -4.61
CA GLU A 33 4.29 1.95 -5.38
C GLU A 33 4.23 0.49 -5.84
N GLY A 34 5.03 0.17 -6.85
CA GLY A 34 5.16 -1.17 -7.42
C GLY A 34 4.01 -1.54 -8.36
N ASP A 35 3.70 -2.83 -8.44
CA ASP A 35 2.75 -3.38 -9.40
C ASP A 35 1.61 -4.14 -8.72
N LYS A 36 0.47 -4.25 -9.42
CA LYS A 36 -0.71 -4.97 -8.95
C LYS A 36 -0.46 -6.47 -8.88
N CYS A 37 -0.53 -7.03 -7.68
CA CYS A 37 -0.55 -8.48 -7.46
C CYS A 37 -1.84 -9.11 -8.01
N GLN A 38 -1.72 -10.13 -8.86
CA GLN A 38 -2.88 -10.76 -9.51
C GLN A 38 -3.77 -11.57 -8.55
N ARG A 39 -3.26 -11.99 -7.37
CA ARG A 39 -3.99 -12.81 -6.39
C ARG A 39 -4.77 -11.99 -5.36
N CYS A 40 -4.15 -10.96 -4.78
CA CYS A 40 -4.78 -10.15 -3.73
C CYS A 40 -5.10 -8.71 -4.12
N TRP A 41 -4.77 -8.32 -5.36
CA TRP A 41 -5.03 -7.01 -5.96
C TRP A 41 -4.43 -5.80 -5.24
N ASN A 42 -3.54 -6.02 -4.27
CA ASN A 42 -2.73 -4.95 -3.70
C ASN A 42 -1.54 -4.65 -4.61
N PHE A 43 -1.16 -3.37 -4.67
CA PHE A 43 0.10 -2.94 -5.26
C PHE A 43 1.24 -3.27 -4.29
N SER A 44 2.34 -3.78 -4.82
CA SER A 44 3.52 -4.11 -4.02
C SER A 44 4.77 -4.06 -4.89
N THR A 45 5.84 -3.50 -4.34
CA THR A 45 7.19 -3.50 -4.93
C THR A 45 7.82 -4.89 -5.00
N SER A 46 7.23 -5.89 -4.37
CA SER A 46 7.68 -7.29 -4.44
C SER A 46 7.14 -8.07 -5.64
N VAL A 47 6.13 -7.55 -6.36
CA VAL A 47 5.66 -8.20 -7.60
C VAL A 47 6.80 -8.23 -8.62
N GLY A 48 6.97 -9.35 -9.31
CA GLY A 48 8.07 -9.56 -10.24
C GLY A 48 9.40 -10.00 -9.61
N THR A 49 9.51 -10.04 -8.28
CA THR A 49 10.77 -10.44 -7.59
C THR A 49 10.95 -11.95 -7.45
N ILE A 50 9.90 -12.74 -7.72
CA ILE A 50 9.87 -14.20 -7.57
C ILE A 50 9.82 -14.83 -8.95
N GLY A 51 10.88 -15.55 -9.34
CA GLY A 51 11.06 -16.05 -10.70
C GLY A 51 9.96 -17.01 -11.16
N GLU A 52 9.56 -17.94 -10.29
CA GLU A 52 8.50 -18.92 -10.53
C GLU A 52 7.08 -18.32 -10.48
N ALA A 53 6.92 -17.12 -9.92
CA ALA A 53 5.62 -16.48 -9.71
C ALA A 53 5.66 -14.95 -9.95
N PRO A 54 6.00 -14.48 -11.16
CA PRO A 54 6.28 -13.06 -11.42
C PRO A 54 5.06 -12.14 -11.25
N GLY A 55 3.84 -12.67 -11.32
CA GLY A 55 2.60 -11.88 -11.21
C GLY A 55 2.06 -11.69 -9.79
N ILE A 56 2.73 -12.21 -8.76
CA ILE A 56 2.24 -12.15 -7.37
C ILE A 56 3.29 -11.55 -6.44
N CYS A 57 2.82 -10.98 -5.32
CA CYS A 57 3.67 -10.43 -4.27
C CYS A 57 4.21 -11.53 -3.34
N SER A 58 5.27 -11.24 -2.59
CA SER A 58 5.89 -12.15 -1.60
C SER A 58 4.89 -12.75 -0.63
N ARG A 59 4.03 -11.93 -0.02
CA ARG A 59 2.96 -12.40 0.86
C ARG A 59 2.07 -13.45 0.20
N CYS A 60 1.68 -13.21 -1.05
CA CYS A 60 0.80 -14.14 -1.76
C CYS A 60 1.51 -15.45 -2.10
N HIS A 61 2.79 -15.40 -2.41
CA HIS A 61 3.63 -16.56 -2.66
C HIS A 61 3.81 -17.42 -1.41
N GLU A 62 4.17 -16.82 -0.27
CA GLU A 62 4.31 -17.51 1.03
C GLU A 62 3.05 -18.28 1.45
N ASN A 63 1.88 -17.85 1.00
CA ASN A 63 0.59 -18.45 1.34
C ASN A 63 0.09 -19.50 0.31
N ILE A 64 0.89 -19.84 -0.69
CA ILE A 64 0.59 -20.90 -1.68
C ILE A 64 1.76 -21.84 -1.95
N ALA A 65 2.95 -21.51 -1.45
CA ALA A 65 4.14 -22.35 -1.53
C ALA A 65 4.08 -23.54 -0.55
#